data_AF-A0A6C0KR50-F1
#
_entry.id   AF-A0A6C0KR50-F1
#
_cell.length_a   1.000
_cell.length_b   1.000
_cell.length_c   1.000
_cell.angle_alpha   90.00
_cell.angle_beta   90.00
_cell.angle_gamma   90.00
#
_symmetry.space_group_name_H-M   'P 1'
#
loop_
_entity.id
_entity.type
_entity.pdbx_description
1 polymer ?
#
loop_
_entity_poly.entity_id
_entity_poly.type
_entity_poly.pdbx_seq_one_letter_code
_entity_poly.pdbx_strand_id
1 'polypeptide(L)'
;MENSNSGFNTKCCICGTIRNCGKFLDNVLNNIQQIGDLFSEYKIIIAYDDSDDNSLQILRDFEKLHPDKIIISIGSEPLHKYRVYNIARARNKCLEIMKMNYSNYEYFIMMDCDDVCSIQVKLDPLIYYLNNNEKWDALSFNKDPYYDFWALSIYPYVFSCFHFKDWEAWGRYIKEIIKKTPPKTLIPCLSAFNGFSIYKTNKFLNCFYDHRPRIDLFPVNLIQDNINVAGPMLFKGKAREVDCEHRSFHMMAINMNNAKIRIAPEVIF
;
A
#
# COMPACT_ATOMS: atom_id res chain seq x y z
N MET A 1 34.56 -1.04 -17.26
CA MET A 1 34.39 -2.48 -16.92
C MET A 1 34.15 -2.47 -15.41
N GLU A 2 32.96 -2.70 -14.87
CA GLU A 2 31.89 -3.63 -15.24
C GLU A 2 30.52 -2.92 -15.25
N ASN A 3 29.71 -3.15 -16.28
CA ASN A 3 28.27 -2.98 -16.20
C ASN A 3 27.74 -4.15 -15.37
N SER A 4 27.60 -3.98 -14.06
CA SER A 4 26.87 -4.95 -13.24
C SER A 4 25.38 -4.74 -13.50
N ASN A 5 24.74 -5.67 -14.20
CA ASN A 5 23.29 -5.82 -14.22
C ASN A 5 22.81 -5.92 -12.76
N SER A 6 22.37 -4.80 -12.18
CA SER A 6 22.09 -4.64 -10.75
C SER A 6 20.67 -5.07 -10.37
N GLY A 7 20.18 -6.16 -10.98
CA GLY A 7 18.88 -6.72 -10.65
C GLY A 7 18.98 -7.62 -9.43
N PHE A 8 18.10 -7.41 -8.44
CA PHE A 8 17.87 -8.39 -7.39
C PHE A 8 17.40 -9.70 -8.03
N ASN A 9 17.99 -10.84 -7.63
CA ASN A 9 17.54 -12.16 -8.08
C ASN A 9 16.26 -12.59 -7.33
N THR A 10 15.24 -11.74 -7.42
CA THR A 10 13.92 -11.87 -6.81
C THR A 10 12.89 -11.33 -7.77
N LYS A 11 11.68 -11.86 -7.72
CA LYS A 11 10.56 -11.53 -8.60
C LYS A 11 9.52 -10.69 -7.87
N CYS A 12 8.83 -9.83 -8.61
CA CYS A 12 7.85 -8.92 -8.02
C CYS A 12 6.58 -8.74 -8.86
N CYS A 13 5.42 -8.76 -8.21
CA CYS A 13 4.20 -8.21 -8.81
C CYS A 13 4.04 -6.74 -8.41
N ILE A 14 3.75 -5.84 -9.34
CA ILE A 14 3.45 -4.43 -9.05
C ILE A 14 1.97 -4.21 -9.36
N CYS A 15 1.19 -3.98 -8.32
CA CYS A 15 -0.26 -3.89 -8.37
C CYS A 15 -0.72 -2.44 -8.24
N GLY A 16 -1.77 -2.08 -8.98
CA GLY A 16 -2.38 -0.76 -8.91
C GLY A 16 -3.88 -0.81 -9.22
N THR A 17 -4.61 0.19 -8.73
CA THR A 17 -6.04 0.37 -9.00
C THR A 17 -6.28 1.70 -9.69
N ILE A 18 -7.00 1.69 -10.82
CA ILE A 18 -7.14 2.88 -11.68
C ILE A 18 -8.60 3.21 -11.89
N ARG A 19 -8.95 4.46 -11.61
CA ARG A 19 -10.20 5.12 -12.00
C ARG A 19 -9.98 6.62 -12.08
N ASN A 20 -10.17 7.22 -13.26
CA ASN A 20 -9.99 8.66 -13.50
C ASN A 20 -8.59 9.17 -13.11
N CYS A 21 -7.53 8.46 -13.54
CA CYS A 21 -6.14 8.77 -13.21
C CYS A 21 -5.33 9.27 -14.41
N GLY A 22 -5.94 9.49 -15.58
CA GLY A 22 -5.26 9.60 -16.87
C GLY A 22 -4.16 10.67 -16.88
N LYS A 23 -4.38 11.79 -16.19
CA LYS A 23 -3.39 12.87 -16.03
C LYS A 23 -2.06 12.44 -15.39
N PHE A 24 -2.07 11.38 -14.58
CA PHE A 24 -0.91 10.94 -13.79
C PHE A 24 -0.27 9.66 -14.33
N LEU A 25 -0.99 8.90 -15.17
CA LEU A 25 -0.62 7.53 -15.51
C LEU A 25 0.71 7.41 -16.25
N ASP A 26 1.07 8.32 -17.14
CA ASP A 26 2.34 8.24 -17.86
C ASP A 26 3.53 8.25 -16.91
N ASN A 27 3.52 9.16 -15.93
CA ASN A 27 4.57 9.24 -14.91
C ASN A 27 4.54 8.04 -13.96
N VAL A 28 3.35 7.61 -13.55
CA VAL A 28 3.18 6.44 -12.68
C VAL A 28 3.71 5.18 -13.37
N LEU A 29 3.37 4.94 -14.64
CA LEU A 29 3.83 3.78 -15.41
C LEU A 29 5.34 3.83 -15.64
N ASN A 30 5.92 5.02 -15.86
CA ASN A 30 7.36 5.19 -15.92
C ASN A 30 8.05 4.87 -14.57
N ASN A 31 7.46 5.26 -13.45
CA ASN A 31 7.96 4.88 -12.12
C ASN A 31 7.83 3.37 -11.86
N ILE A 32 6.71 2.76 -12.25
CA ILE A 32 6.49 1.31 -12.15
C ILE A 32 7.57 0.54 -12.92
N GLN A 33 7.95 1.00 -14.12
CA GLN A 33 9.05 0.37 -14.88
C GLN A 33 10.39 0.50 -14.16
N GLN A 34 10.75 1.71 -13.72
CA GLN A 34 12.01 1.93 -12.97
C GLN A 34 12.10 1.06 -11.70
N ILE A 35 10.99 0.88 -10.98
CA ILE A 35 10.92 0.01 -9.81
C ILE A 35 10.99 -1.46 -10.21
N GLY A 36 10.25 -1.85 -11.27
CA GLY A 36 10.22 -3.21 -11.79
C GLY A 36 11.59 -3.69 -12.26
N ASP A 37 12.38 -2.81 -12.88
CA ASP A 37 13.73 -3.11 -13.38
C ASP A 37 14.75 -3.38 -12.25
N LEU A 38 14.40 -3.14 -10.98
CA LEU A 38 15.18 -3.63 -9.85
C LEU A 38 15.10 -5.15 -9.69
N PHE A 39 14.04 -5.79 -10.18
CA PHE A 39 13.78 -7.23 -10.00
C PHE A 39 14.20 -8.03 -11.24
N SER A 40 14.63 -9.28 -11.04
CA SER A 40 14.99 -10.17 -12.15
C SER A 40 13.79 -10.49 -13.07
N GLU A 41 12.59 -10.45 -12.51
CA GLU A 41 11.33 -10.62 -13.24
C GLU A 41 10.23 -9.82 -12.52
N TYR A 42 9.37 -9.14 -13.27
CA TYR A 42 8.20 -8.49 -12.69
C TYR A 42 6.98 -8.53 -13.60
N LYS A 43 5.80 -8.45 -12.98
CA LYS A 43 4.50 -8.33 -13.65
C LYS A 43 3.72 -7.16 -13.08
N ILE A 44 3.07 -6.39 -13.93
CA ILE A 44 2.20 -5.29 -13.56
C ILE A 44 0.76 -5.81 -13.58
N ILE A 45 0.02 -5.65 -12.48
CA ILE A 45 -1.37 -6.10 -12.37
C ILE A 45 -2.24 -4.89 -12.04
N ILE A 46 -3.02 -4.45 -13.02
CA ILE A 46 -3.92 -3.30 -12.89
C ILE A 46 -5.35 -3.79 -12.76
N ALA A 47 -6.02 -3.41 -11.68
CA ALA A 47 -7.48 -3.44 -11.62
C ALA A 47 -8.01 -2.08 -12.08
N TYR A 48 -8.67 -2.08 -13.23
CA TYR A 48 -9.26 -0.90 -13.84
C TYR A 48 -10.77 -0.87 -13.55
N ASP A 49 -11.29 0.28 -13.15
CA ASP A 49 -12.72 0.52 -12.99
C ASP A 49 -13.18 1.65 -13.92
N ASP A 50 -14.50 1.81 -14.08
CA ASP A 50 -15.11 2.72 -15.05
C ASP A 50 -14.63 4.18 -14.90
N SER A 51 -13.99 4.69 -15.96
CA SER A 51 -13.35 6.01 -16.00
C SER A 51 -13.95 6.88 -17.11
N ASP A 52 -14.10 8.17 -16.81
CA ASP A 52 -14.62 9.21 -17.71
C ASP A 52 -13.49 9.94 -18.48
N ASP A 53 -12.22 9.60 -18.21
CA ASP A 53 -11.03 10.18 -18.84
C ASP A 53 -10.30 9.19 -19.75
N ASN A 54 -9.10 9.55 -20.21
CA ASN A 54 -8.29 8.72 -21.10
C ASN A 54 -7.51 7.60 -20.39
N SER A 55 -7.81 7.26 -19.12
CA SER A 55 -7.09 6.24 -18.34
C SER A 55 -6.98 4.90 -19.06
N LEU A 56 -8.10 4.40 -19.61
CA LEU A 56 -8.11 3.11 -20.29
C LEU A 56 -7.27 3.13 -21.56
N GLN A 57 -7.32 4.23 -22.31
CA GLN A 57 -6.53 4.39 -23.53
C GLN A 57 -5.04 4.30 -23.24
N ILE A 58 -4.56 5.03 -22.22
CA ILE A 58 -3.15 5.00 -21.78
C ILE A 58 -2.74 3.59 -21.39
N LEU A 59 -3.57 2.87 -20.61
CA LEU A 59 -3.27 1.49 -20.21
C LEU A 59 -3.19 0.53 -21.40
N ARG A 60 -4.09 0.67 -22.39
CA ARG A 60 -4.08 -0.16 -23.60
C ARG A 60 -2.89 0.14 -24.50
N ASP A 61 -2.47 1.39 -24.58
CA ASP A 61 -1.27 1.74 -25.35
C ASP A 61 0.00 1.21 -24.66
N PHE A 62 0.06 1.26 -23.33
CA PHE A 62 1.13 0.63 -22.56
C PHE A 62 1.14 -0.90 -22.73
N GLU A 63 -0.02 -1.56 -22.70
CA GLU A 63 -0.15 -3.01 -22.93
C GLU A 63 0.33 -3.42 -24.33
N LYS A 64 0.02 -2.64 -25.37
CA LYS A 64 0.54 -2.92 -26.73
C LYS A 64 2.07 -2.85 -26.79
N LEU A 65 2.69 -1.93 -26.06
CA LEU A 65 4.14 -1.77 -25.99
C LEU A 65 4.81 -2.84 -25.10
N HIS A 66 4.07 -3.36 -24.11
CA HIS A 66 4.59 -4.30 -23.12
C HIS A 66 3.63 -5.48 -22.87
N PRO A 67 3.25 -6.27 -23.89
CA PRO A 67 2.17 -7.25 -23.80
C PRO A 67 2.46 -8.36 -22.79
N ASP A 68 3.74 -8.70 -22.57
CA ASP A 68 4.15 -9.72 -21.62
C ASP A 68 4.34 -9.18 -20.19
N LYS A 69 4.25 -7.87 -19.96
CA LYS A 69 4.52 -7.27 -18.64
C LYS A 69 3.26 -6.91 -17.86
N ILE A 70 2.15 -6.58 -18.52
CA ILE A 70 0.97 -6.02 -17.86
C ILE A 70 -0.26 -6.91 -18.02
N ILE A 71 -1.06 -7.00 -16.95
CA ILE A 71 -2.39 -7.61 -16.93
C ILE A 71 -3.38 -6.54 -16.51
N ILE A 72 -4.38 -6.27 -17.35
CA ILE A 72 -5.45 -5.32 -17.06
C ILE A 72 -6.75 -6.09 -16.79
N SER A 73 -7.19 -6.09 -15.53
CA SER A 73 -8.48 -6.63 -15.11
C SER A 73 -9.52 -5.52 -15.07
N ILE A 74 -10.46 -5.53 -16.02
CA ILE A 74 -11.56 -4.55 -16.07
C ILE A 74 -12.68 -5.00 -15.11
N GLY A 75 -13.06 -4.11 -14.20
CA GLY A 75 -14.21 -4.31 -13.31
C GLY A 75 -15.52 -4.32 -14.10
N SER A 76 -16.41 -5.25 -13.75
CA SER A 76 -17.74 -5.37 -14.36
C SER A 76 -18.88 -5.09 -13.38
N GLU A 77 -18.56 -4.88 -12.11
CA GLU A 77 -19.56 -4.68 -11.06
C GLU A 77 -19.90 -3.19 -10.88
N PRO A 78 -21.16 -2.86 -10.57
CA PRO A 78 -21.54 -1.49 -10.24
C PRO A 78 -20.70 -0.88 -9.13
N LEU A 79 -20.49 0.43 -9.21
CA LEU A 79 -19.79 1.19 -8.18
C LEU A 79 -20.64 1.28 -6.92
N HIS A 80 -20.06 0.90 -5.79
CA HIS A 80 -20.64 1.14 -4.49
C HIS A 80 -20.56 2.63 -4.12
N LYS A 81 -21.52 3.13 -3.33
CA LYS A 81 -21.59 4.54 -2.86
C LYS A 81 -20.33 4.98 -2.11
N TYR A 82 -19.61 4.05 -1.49
CA TYR A 82 -18.37 4.33 -0.77
C TYR A 82 -17.17 3.92 -1.60
N ARG A 83 -16.36 4.92 -1.99
CA ARG A 83 -15.11 4.75 -2.76
C ARG A 83 -14.21 3.62 -2.23
N VAL A 84 -14.03 3.52 -0.91
CA VAL A 84 -13.15 2.52 -0.27
C VAL A 84 -13.61 1.08 -0.50
N TYR A 85 -14.92 0.85 -0.68
CA TYR A 85 -15.43 -0.47 -1.07
C TYR A 85 -14.90 -0.88 -2.45
N ASN A 86 -14.97 0.04 -3.41
CA ASN A 86 -14.52 -0.19 -4.79
C ASN A 86 -13.01 -0.38 -4.83
N ILE A 87 -12.24 0.42 -4.08
CA ILE A 87 -10.78 0.26 -3.99
C ILE A 87 -10.42 -1.10 -3.36
N ALA A 88 -11.06 -1.49 -2.25
CA ALA A 88 -10.83 -2.79 -1.64
C ALA A 88 -11.13 -3.95 -2.61
N ARG A 89 -12.25 -3.88 -3.35
CA ARG A 89 -12.60 -4.84 -4.41
C ARG A 89 -11.52 -4.90 -5.50
N ALA A 90 -11.09 -3.75 -6.01
CA ALA A 90 -10.07 -3.66 -7.04
C ALA A 90 -8.71 -4.21 -6.57
N ARG A 91 -8.25 -3.84 -5.37
CA ARG A 91 -7.00 -4.38 -4.80
C ARG A 91 -7.09 -5.89 -4.52
N ASN A 92 -8.25 -6.38 -4.07
CA ASN A 92 -8.48 -7.82 -3.94
C ASN A 92 -8.43 -8.52 -5.29
N LYS A 93 -8.89 -7.87 -6.37
CA LYS A 93 -8.75 -8.43 -7.72
C LYS A 93 -7.29 -8.60 -8.14
N CYS A 94 -6.44 -7.62 -7.84
CA CYS A 94 -5.00 -7.76 -8.02
C CYS A 94 -4.44 -8.93 -7.19
N LEU A 95 -4.85 -9.06 -5.93
CA LEU A 95 -4.41 -10.17 -5.06
C LEU A 95 -4.87 -11.54 -5.59
N GLU A 96 -6.08 -11.67 -6.13
CA GLU A 96 -6.56 -12.92 -6.74
C GLU A 96 -5.68 -13.34 -7.92
N ILE A 97 -5.41 -12.42 -8.85
CA ILE A 97 -4.56 -12.68 -10.02
C ILE A 97 -3.16 -13.08 -9.59
N MET A 98 -2.59 -12.36 -8.61
CA MET A 98 -1.29 -12.68 -8.02
C MET A 98 -1.29 -14.07 -7.37
N LYS A 99 -2.29 -14.42 -6.56
CA LYS A 99 -2.37 -15.73 -5.88
C LYS A 99 -2.48 -16.88 -6.88
N MET A 100 -3.23 -16.70 -7.97
CA MET A 100 -3.44 -17.73 -8.98
C MET A 100 -2.22 -17.97 -9.86
N ASN A 101 -1.48 -16.91 -10.22
CA ASN A 101 -0.46 -16.98 -11.28
C ASN A 101 0.98 -16.73 -10.78
N TYR A 102 1.14 -16.05 -9.65
CA TYR A 102 2.41 -15.48 -9.19
C TYR A 102 2.62 -15.66 -7.67
N SER A 103 2.00 -16.68 -7.07
CA SER A 103 2.14 -16.94 -5.63
C SER A 103 3.57 -17.32 -5.21
N ASN A 104 4.40 -17.72 -6.18
CA ASN A 104 5.83 -18.01 -6.02
C ASN A 104 6.73 -16.78 -6.12
N TYR A 105 6.23 -15.60 -6.50
CA TYR A 105 7.03 -14.38 -6.53
C TYR A 105 7.32 -13.93 -5.09
N GLU A 106 8.55 -13.50 -4.83
CA GLU A 106 9.04 -13.14 -3.51
C GLU A 106 8.32 -11.91 -2.96
N TYR A 107 8.09 -10.92 -3.83
CA TYR A 107 7.48 -9.65 -3.46
C TYR A 107 6.22 -9.34 -4.26
N PHE A 108 5.36 -8.52 -3.66
CA PHE A 108 4.46 -7.68 -4.42
C PHE A 108 4.46 -6.27 -3.86
N ILE A 109 4.12 -5.31 -4.71
CA ILE A 109 3.98 -3.90 -4.40
C ILE A 109 2.51 -3.53 -4.63
N MET A 110 1.93 -2.77 -3.71
CA MET A 110 0.70 -2.04 -3.99
C MET A 110 1.06 -0.56 -4.08
N MET A 111 0.62 0.08 -5.15
CA MET A 111 0.95 1.47 -5.47
C MET A 111 -0.29 2.21 -5.93
N ASP A 112 -0.54 3.39 -5.38
CA ASP A 112 -1.57 4.29 -5.88
C ASP A 112 -1.17 4.84 -7.25
N CYS A 113 -2.12 4.94 -8.17
CA CYS A 113 -1.88 5.33 -9.56
C CYS A 113 -2.29 6.77 -9.86
N ASP A 114 -2.30 7.64 -8.86
CA ASP A 114 -2.68 9.04 -8.95
C ASP A 114 -1.48 9.98 -8.68
N ASP A 115 -1.74 11.23 -8.30
CA ASP A 115 -0.73 12.25 -8.06
C ASP A 115 0.30 11.84 -7.01
N VAL A 116 -0.11 11.03 -6.02
CA VAL A 116 0.69 10.59 -4.87
C VAL A 116 1.98 9.86 -5.31
N CYS A 117 1.94 9.19 -6.45
CA CYS A 117 3.02 8.35 -6.97
C CYS A 117 3.50 8.81 -8.37
N SER A 118 3.13 10.02 -8.77
CA SER A 118 3.42 10.58 -10.09
C SER A 118 4.72 11.39 -10.16
N ILE A 119 5.33 11.71 -9.00
CA ILE A 119 6.66 12.33 -8.92
C ILE A 119 7.72 11.27 -9.20
N GLN A 120 8.86 11.63 -9.79
CA GLN A 120 9.93 10.68 -10.09
C GLN A 120 10.37 9.91 -8.82
N VAL A 121 10.36 8.58 -8.92
CA VAL A 121 10.76 7.71 -7.81
C VAL A 121 12.25 7.85 -7.47
N LYS A 122 12.57 7.89 -6.18
CA LYS A 122 13.95 7.76 -5.68
C LYS A 122 14.25 6.30 -5.37
N LEU A 123 15.10 5.67 -6.17
CA LEU A 123 15.38 4.23 -6.06
C LEU A 123 16.34 3.87 -4.91
N ASP A 124 17.25 4.77 -4.50
CA ASP A 124 18.28 4.46 -3.51
C ASP A 124 17.74 3.93 -2.17
N PRO A 125 16.69 4.54 -1.56
CA PRO A 125 16.09 3.97 -0.35
C PRO A 125 15.49 2.59 -0.59
N LEU A 126 14.81 2.38 -1.74
CA LEU A 126 14.20 1.10 -2.07
C LEU A 126 15.26 0.00 -2.24
N ILE A 127 16.34 0.29 -2.96
CA ILE A 127 17.50 -0.61 -3.13
C ILE A 127 18.12 -0.95 -1.77
N TYR A 128 18.27 0.04 -0.89
CA TYR A 128 18.81 -0.19 0.45
C TYR A 128 17.95 -1.19 1.25
N TYR A 129 16.62 -1.00 1.29
CA TYR A 129 15.75 -1.86 2.09
C TYR A 129 15.49 -3.25 1.46
N LEU A 130 15.57 -3.37 0.13
CA LEU A 130 15.57 -4.68 -0.55
C LEU A 130 16.81 -5.50 -0.21
N ASN A 131 17.99 -4.86 -0.12
CA ASN A 131 19.22 -5.49 0.37
C ASN A 131 19.18 -5.82 1.87
N ASN A 132 18.37 -5.10 2.66
CA ASN A 132 18.27 -5.22 4.13
C ASN A 132 16.88 -5.70 4.56
N ASN A 133 16.41 -6.81 3.97
CA ASN A 133 15.00 -7.21 4.02
C ASN A 133 14.60 -8.08 5.24
N GLU A 134 15.50 -8.39 6.16
CA GLU A 134 15.22 -9.30 7.28
C GLU A 134 14.30 -8.70 8.37
N LYS A 135 14.23 -7.36 8.43
CA LYS A 135 13.58 -6.62 9.53
C LYS A 135 12.13 -6.20 9.24
N TRP A 136 11.62 -6.51 8.04
CA TRP A 136 10.26 -6.17 7.62
C TRP A 136 9.66 -7.30 6.77
N ASP A 137 8.33 -7.36 6.77
CA ASP A 137 7.51 -8.20 5.88
C ASP A 137 6.56 -7.35 5.03
N ALA A 138 6.23 -6.15 5.51
CA ALA A 138 5.66 -5.06 4.73
C ALA A 138 6.40 -3.77 5.05
N LEU A 139 6.69 -2.98 4.02
CA LEU A 139 7.43 -1.73 4.14
C LEU A 139 6.75 -0.64 3.32
N SER A 140 6.30 0.41 4.02
CA SER A 140 5.87 1.67 3.42
C SER A 140 6.93 2.75 3.63
N PHE A 141 6.77 3.88 2.94
CA PHE A 141 7.71 5.00 2.99
C PHE A 141 7.03 6.28 3.47
N ASN A 142 7.83 7.19 4.01
CA ASN A 142 7.36 8.49 4.45
C ASN A 142 6.96 9.39 3.27
N LYS A 143 6.16 10.42 3.56
CA LYS A 143 5.91 11.59 2.72
C LYS A 143 6.02 12.85 3.57
N ASP A 144 6.38 13.97 2.97
CA ASP A 144 6.43 15.25 3.68
C ASP A 144 5.52 16.29 3.01
N PRO A 145 4.37 16.63 3.61
CA PRO A 145 3.83 16.09 4.86
C PRO A 145 3.35 14.63 4.72
N TYR A 146 3.27 13.91 5.84
CA TYR A 146 2.71 12.56 5.86
C TYR A 146 1.23 12.62 5.47
N TYR A 147 0.82 11.83 4.49
CA TYR A 147 -0.46 12.01 3.79
C TYR A 147 -1.54 11.05 4.30
N ASP A 148 -1.24 9.75 4.35
CA ASP A 148 -2.25 8.71 4.56
C ASP A 148 -2.41 8.33 6.04
N PHE A 149 -3.00 9.22 6.82
CA PHE A 149 -3.31 8.94 8.23
C PHE A 149 -4.39 7.86 8.39
N TRP A 150 -5.23 7.67 7.36
CA TRP A 150 -6.34 6.73 7.46
C TRP A 150 -5.85 5.27 7.45
N ALA A 151 -4.78 4.96 6.71
CA ALA A 151 -4.14 3.65 6.75
C ALA A 151 -3.20 3.45 7.96
N LEU A 152 -2.86 4.52 8.69
CA LEU A 152 -1.89 4.46 9.78
C LEU A 152 -2.49 3.85 11.05
N SER A 153 -1.84 2.80 11.56
CA SER A 153 -2.07 2.24 12.89
C SER A 153 -0.71 2.11 13.59
N ILE A 154 -0.44 2.88 14.64
CA ILE A 154 0.85 2.91 15.33
C ILE A 154 0.66 3.11 16.83
N TYR A 155 1.32 2.34 17.68
CA TYR A 155 1.13 2.45 19.13
C TYR A 155 1.50 3.86 19.67
N PRO A 156 0.68 4.48 20.54
CA PRO A 156 -0.61 4.01 21.11
C PRO A 156 -1.85 4.30 20.25
N TYR A 157 -1.71 5.06 19.16
CA TYR A 157 -2.71 5.40 18.16
C TYR A 157 -3.00 4.25 17.16
N VAL A 158 -3.54 3.13 17.65
CA VAL A 158 -3.65 1.88 16.87
C VAL A 158 -4.93 1.75 16.04
N PHE A 159 -6.03 2.37 16.45
CA PHE A 159 -7.28 2.36 15.72
C PHE A 159 -7.36 3.51 14.71
N SER A 160 -8.28 3.45 13.75
CA SER A 160 -8.36 4.43 12.66
C SER A 160 -8.71 5.81 13.20
N CYS A 161 -7.94 6.83 12.81
CA CYS A 161 -8.03 8.19 13.33
C CYS A 161 -9.43 8.81 13.19
N PHE A 162 -10.17 8.47 12.13
CA PHE A 162 -11.52 8.98 11.88
C PHE A 162 -12.60 8.42 12.80
N HIS A 163 -12.24 7.53 13.74
CA HIS A 163 -13.09 7.08 14.83
C HIS A 163 -12.86 7.86 16.12
N PHE A 164 -12.06 8.93 16.11
CA PHE A 164 -11.79 9.73 17.30
C PHE A 164 -12.06 11.21 17.03
N LYS A 165 -12.30 11.97 18.10
CA LYS A 165 -12.59 13.40 17.99
C LYS A 165 -11.39 14.18 17.43
N ASP A 166 -10.19 13.85 17.92
CA ASP A 166 -8.94 14.45 17.49
C ASP A 166 -8.20 13.54 16.49
N TRP A 167 -8.75 13.45 15.28
CA TRP A 167 -8.22 12.58 14.22
C TRP A 167 -6.82 13.02 13.74
N GLU A 168 -6.45 14.28 13.94
CA GLU A 168 -5.13 14.80 13.56
C GLU A 168 -3.99 14.35 14.49
N ALA A 169 -4.31 13.80 15.67
CA ALA A 169 -3.31 13.34 16.64
C ALA A 169 -2.35 12.30 16.06
N TRP A 170 -2.84 11.43 15.16
CA TRP A 170 -2.03 10.44 14.44
C TRP A 170 -0.95 11.11 13.61
N GLY A 171 -1.32 12.15 12.85
CA GLY A 171 -0.41 12.91 11.99
C GLY A 171 0.65 13.67 12.78
N ARG A 172 0.27 14.33 13.87
CA ARG A 172 1.23 14.98 14.78
C ARG A 172 2.20 13.98 15.38
N TYR A 173 1.70 12.83 15.82
CA TYR A 173 2.50 11.79 16.46
C TYR A 173 3.51 11.17 15.49
N ILE A 174 3.09 10.72 14.30
CA ILE A 174 4.00 10.10 13.33
C ILE A 174 5.05 11.08 12.82
N LYS A 175 4.69 12.35 12.64
CA LYS A 175 5.64 13.40 12.24
C LYS A 175 6.79 13.53 13.25
N GLU A 176 6.49 13.53 14.54
CA GLU A 176 7.51 13.60 15.59
C GLU A 176 8.38 12.34 15.66
N ILE A 177 7.80 11.16 15.43
CA ILE A 177 8.58 9.91 15.37
C ILE A 177 9.55 9.95 14.20
N ILE A 178 9.05 10.28 13.00
CA ILE A 178 9.88 10.32 11.78
C ILE A 178 10.99 11.34 11.94
N LYS A 179 10.70 12.55 12.45
CA LYS A 179 11.70 13.59 12.71
C LYS A 179 12.83 13.12 13.63
N LYS A 180 12.53 12.27 14.60
CA LYS A 180 13.49 11.72 15.57
C LYS A 180 14.14 10.41 15.09
N THR A 181 13.67 9.83 13.99
CA THR A 181 14.14 8.55 13.50
C THR A 181 15.30 8.80 12.54
N PRO A 182 16.51 8.26 12.83
CA PRO A 182 17.63 8.38 11.91
C PRO A 182 17.32 7.72 10.55
N PRO A 183 17.90 8.20 9.44
CA PRO A 183 17.81 7.50 8.17
C PRO A 183 18.15 6.02 8.31
N LYS A 184 17.54 5.18 7.47
CA LYS A 184 17.76 3.73 7.42
C LYS A 184 17.30 2.96 8.66
N THR A 185 16.56 3.61 9.55
CA THR A 185 16.00 3.03 10.77
C THR A 185 14.50 2.83 10.61
N LEU A 186 14.07 1.57 10.63
CA LEU A 186 12.66 1.20 10.43
C LEU A 186 11.81 1.51 11.67
N ILE A 187 10.66 2.15 11.44
CA ILE A 187 9.67 2.45 12.48
C ILE A 187 8.65 1.31 12.51
N PRO A 188 8.45 0.64 13.67
CA PRO A 188 7.41 -0.38 13.81
C PRO A 188 6.02 0.26 13.87
N CYS A 189 5.09 -0.31 13.10
CA CYS A 189 3.68 0.03 13.15
C CYS A 189 2.83 -1.23 12.99
N LEU A 190 1.52 -1.09 13.12
CA LEU A 190 0.53 -2.15 12.84
C LEU A 190 -0.03 -2.04 11.42
N SER A 191 -0.04 -0.84 10.84
CA SER A 191 -0.48 -0.60 9.47
C SER A 191 0.07 0.74 8.98
N ALA A 192 0.54 0.78 7.74
CA ALA A 192 0.87 1.99 7.00
C ALA A 192 0.90 1.69 5.49
N PHE A 193 0.52 2.67 4.67
CA PHE A 193 0.52 2.54 3.22
C PHE A 193 1.09 3.77 2.53
N ASN A 194 0.48 4.94 2.73
CA ASN A 194 1.05 6.23 2.28
C ASN A 194 1.34 6.28 0.77
N GLY A 195 0.49 5.60 0.00
CA GLY A 195 0.52 5.53 -1.46
C GLY A 195 1.38 4.39 -2.04
N PHE A 196 2.33 3.86 -1.27
CA PHE A 196 3.24 2.82 -1.75
C PHE A 196 3.70 1.92 -0.60
N SER A 197 3.51 0.61 -0.78
CA SER A 197 4.08 -0.41 0.10
C SER A 197 4.60 -1.61 -0.69
N ILE A 198 5.74 -2.13 -0.28
CA ILE A 198 6.28 -3.41 -0.72
C ILE A 198 6.05 -4.49 0.35
N TYR A 199 5.72 -5.69 -0.09
CA TYR A 199 5.29 -6.80 0.75
C TYR A 199 6.00 -8.08 0.36
N LYS A 200 6.34 -8.92 1.33
CA LYS A 200 6.73 -10.32 1.10
C LYS A 200 5.50 -11.16 0.80
N THR A 201 5.38 -11.68 -0.41
CA THR A 201 4.15 -12.33 -0.90
C THR A 201 3.65 -13.42 0.03
N ASN A 202 4.54 -14.31 0.49
CA ASN A 202 4.20 -15.43 1.36
C ASN A 202 3.53 -15.04 2.69
N LYS A 203 3.72 -13.80 3.17
CA LYS A 203 3.11 -13.27 4.39
C LYS A 203 1.69 -12.74 4.19
N PHE A 204 1.20 -12.66 2.96
CA PHE A 204 -0.08 -12.02 2.64
C PHE A 204 -1.00 -12.86 1.73
N LEU A 205 -0.60 -14.09 1.34
CA LEU A 205 -1.41 -14.97 0.47
C LEU A 205 -2.79 -15.32 1.05
N ASN A 206 -2.92 -15.38 2.38
CA ASN A 206 -4.19 -15.64 3.09
C ASN A 206 -4.88 -14.35 3.59
N CYS A 207 -4.41 -13.17 3.18
CA CYS A 207 -4.98 -11.89 3.57
C CYS A 207 -5.81 -11.27 2.44
N PHE A 208 -6.67 -10.31 2.79
CA PHE A 208 -7.47 -9.53 1.84
C PHE A 208 -7.77 -8.12 2.38
N TYR A 209 -8.03 -7.19 1.47
CA TYR A 209 -8.44 -5.83 1.77
C TYR A 209 -9.91 -5.81 2.20
N ASP A 210 -10.20 -5.28 3.38
CA ASP A 210 -11.55 -5.25 3.96
C ASP A 210 -11.88 -3.85 4.41
N HIS A 211 -12.84 -3.23 3.74
CA HIS A 211 -13.27 -1.85 3.97
C HIS A 211 -14.03 -1.67 5.29
N ARG A 212 -14.36 -2.73 6.05
CA ARG A 212 -15.12 -2.60 7.29
C ARG A 212 -14.23 -2.16 8.46
N PRO A 213 -14.76 -1.48 9.49
CA PRO A 213 -14.04 -1.17 10.71
C PRO A 213 -13.80 -2.44 11.56
N ARG A 214 -12.81 -3.24 11.18
CA ARG A 214 -12.48 -4.56 11.79
C ARG A 214 -11.77 -4.44 13.14
N ILE A 215 -12.46 -3.89 14.13
CA ILE A 215 -11.96 -3.79 15.51
C ILE A 215 -11.63 -5.15 16.12
N ASP A 216 -12.32 -6.21 15.67
CA ASP A 216 -12.11 -7.59 16.08
C ASP A 216 -10.71 -8.14 15.76
N LEU A 217 -9.99 -7.49 14.84
CA LEU A 217 -8.61 -7.87 14.50
C LEU A 217 -7.56 -7.31 15.47
N PHE A 218 -7.94 -6.38 16.35
CA PHE A 218 -7.01 -5.69 17.26
C PHE A 218 -7.06 -6.29 18.67
N PRO A 219 -5.90 -6.49 19.32
CA PRO A 219 -5.86 -6.83 20.74
C PRO A 219 -6.59 -5.80 21.61
N VAL A 220 -7.42 -6.28 22.54
CA VAL A 220 -8.27 -5.43 23.40
C VAL A 220 -7.44 -4.41 24.19
N ASN A 221 -6.27 -4.79 24.69
CA ASN A 221 -5.39 -3.89 25.44
C ASN A 221 -4.88 -2.72 24.59
N LEU A 222 -4.58 -2.94 23.30
CA LEU A 222 -4.13 -1.86 22.42
C LEU A 222 -5.24 -0.86 22.11
N ILE A 223 -6.48 -1.35 21.95
CA ILE A 223 -7.65 -0.49 21.79
C ILE A 223 -7.89 0.35 23.04
N GLN A 224 -7.75 -0.25 24.22
CA GLN A 224 -7.88 0.47 25.49
C GLN A 224 -6.83 1.58 25.63
N ASP A 225 -5.57 1.28 25.31
CA ASP A 225 -4.49 2.28 25.30
C ASP A 225 -4.78 3.42 24.33
N ASN A 226 -5.32 3.12 23.15
CA ASN A 226 -5.73 4.14 22.20
C ASN A 226 -6.84 5.05 22.77
N ILE A 227 -7.85 4.46 23.42
CA ILE A 227 -8.94 5.22 24.05
C ILE A 227 -8.40 6.11 25.18
N ASN A 228 -7.41 5.62 25.94
CA ASN A 228 -6.80 6.38 27.03
C ASN A 228 -6.10 7.64 26.50
N VAL A 229 -5.46 7.58 25.33
CA VAL A 229 -4.73 8.74 24.76
C VAL A 229 -5.57 9.62 23.83
N ALA A 230 -6.56 9.07 23.14
CA ALA A 230 -7.33 9.77 22.10
C ALA A 230 -8.80 10.05 22.48
N GLY A 231 -9.24 9.55 23.63
CA GLY A 231 -10.63 9.59 24.07
C GLY A 231 -11.49 8.45 23.48
N PRO A 232 -12.80 8.44 23.77
CA PRO A 232 -13.68 7.35 23.34
C PRO A 232 -13.82 7.30 21.83
N MET A 233 -13.94 6.08 21.29
CA MET A 233 -14.22 5.87 19.87
C MET A 233 -15.64 6.32 19.50
N LEU A 234 -15.78 6.86 18.30
CA LEU A 234 -16.98 7.46 17.74
C LEU A 234 -17.36 6.75 16.44
N PHE A 235 -18.24 5.75 16.54
CA PHE A 235 -18.87 5.15 15.37
C PHE A 235 -20.08 5.97 14.96
N LYS A 236 -19.90 6.99 14.10
CA LYS A 236 -20.98 7.85 13.58
C LYS A 236 -20.88 8.00 12.06
N GLY A 237 -22.04 8.10 11.40
CA GLY A 237 -22.12 8.28 9.95
C GLY A 237 -21.34 7.21 9.20
N LYS A 238 -20.54 7.64 8.20
CA LYS A 238 -19.73 6.77 7.35
C LYS A 238 -18.75 5.87 8.14
N ALA A 239 -18.23 6.32 9.27
CA ALA A 239 -17.30 5.55 10.10
C ALA A 239 -17.95 4.31 10.77
N ARG A 240 -19.28 4.15 10.70
CA ARG A 240 -19.96 2.90 11.10
C ARG A 240 -19.83 1.79 10.05
N GLU A 241 -19.79 2.18 8.78
CA GLU A 241 -19.89 1.26 7.64
C GLU A 241 -18.52 0.96 7.06
N VAL A 242 -17.62 1.94 7.06
CA VAL A 242 -16.33 1.80 6.37
C VAL A 242 -15.14 2.37 7.15
N ASP A 243 -13.98 1.80 6.86
CA ASP A 243 -12.67 2.17 7.33
C ASP A 243 -11.60 1.86 6.26
N CYS A 244 -10.34 2.22 6.51
CA CYS A 244 -9.26 1.94 5.58
C CYS A 244 -8.98 0.44 5.49
N GLU A 245 -9.07 -0.07 4.27
CA GLU A 245 -8.90 -1.46 3.87
C GLU A 245 -7.50 -2.03 4.13
N HIS A 246 -6.47 -1.17 4.15
CA HIS A 246 -5.10 -1.56 4.49
C HIS A 246 -4.96 -2.03 5.94
N ARG A 247 -5.73 -1.44 6.85
CA ARG A 247 -5.63 -1.77 8.28
C ARG A 247 -6.00 -3.23 8.52
N SER A 248 -7.12 -3.65 7.94
CA SER A 248 -7.57 -5.05 7.99
C SER A 248 -6.56 -5.98 7.33
N PHE A 249 -6.02 -5.59 6.17
CA PHE A 249 -5.03 -6.38 5.43
C PHE A 249 -3.76 -6.64 6.25
N HIS A 250 -3.18 -5.60 6.84
CA HIS A 250 -1.98 -5.72 7.67
C HIS A 250 -2.24 -6.49 8.97
N MET A 251 -3.38 -6.25 9.63
CA MET A 251 -3.70 -6.96 10.87
C MET A 251 -3.95 -8.46 10.63
N MET A 252 -4.55 -8.85 9.51
CA MET A 252 -4.64 -10.27 9.14
C MET A 252 -3.26 -10.89 9.00
N ALA A 253 -2.32 -10.22 8.34
CA ALA A 253 -0.95 -10.73 8.17
C ALA A 253 -0.18 -10.81 9.50
N ILE A 254 -0.38 -9.84 10.40
CA ILE A 254 0.17 -9.88 11.76
C ILE A 254 -0.38 -11.10 12.51
N ASN A 255 -1.71 -11.25 12.55
CA ASN A 255 -2.38 -12.27 13.35
C ASN A 255 -2.15 -13.70 12.82
N MET A 256 -2.13 -13.88 11.49
CA MET A 256 -2.03 -15.20 10.86
C MET A 256 -0.58 -15.62 10.59
N ASN A 257 0.30 -14.65 10.28
CA ASN A 257 1.63 -14.94 9.73
C ASN A 257 2.78 -14.27 10.49
N ASN A 258 2.47 -13.62 11.63
CA ASN A 258 3.42 -12.87 12.45
C ASN A 258 4.22 -11.83 11.63
N ALA A 259 3.54 -11.15 10.71
CA ALA A 259 4.16 -10.21 9.79
C ALA A 259 4.67 -8.95 10.51
N LYS A 260 5.87 -8.49 10.15
CA LYS A 260 6.49 -7.26 10.63
C LYS A 260 6.19 -6.09 9.69
N ILE A 261 5.24 -5.24 10.08
CA ILE A 261 4.90 -4.02 9.30
C ILE A 261 5.81 -2.87 9.73
N ARG A 262 6.42 -2.17 8.77
CA ARG A 262 7.42 -1.12 9.01
C ARG A 262 7.19 0.09 8.11
N ILE A 263 7.61 1.25 8.62
CA ILE A 263 7.73 2.49 7.85
C ILE A 263 9.22 2.84 7.74
N ALA A 264 9.67 3.13 6.53
CA ALA A 264 10.94 3.79 6.27
C ALA A 264 10.79 5.31 6.42
N PRO A 265 11.67 6.02 7.16
CA PRO A 265 11.60 7.47 7.32
C PRO A 265 11.89 8.25 6.02
N GLU A 266 12.48 7.60 5.02
CA GLU A 266 12.78 8.17 3.71
C GLU A 266 11.52 8.45 2.88
N VAL A 267 11.59 9.50 2.07
CA VAL A 267 10.59 9.86 1.05
C VAL A 267 11.08 9.39 -0.31
N ILE A 268 10.28 8.56 -0.99
CA ILE A 268 10.61 8.02 -2.32
C ILE A 268 9.80 8.65 -3.47
N PHE A 269 8.70 9.36 -3.16
CA PHE A 269 7.83 10.10 -4.08
C PHE A 269 7.49 11.46 -3.50
#